data_AF-X1EXD0-F1
#
_entry.id   AF-X1EXD0-F1
#
_cell.length_a   1.000
_cell.length_b   1.000
_cell.length_c   1.000
_cell.angle_alpha   90.00
_cell.angle_beta   90.00
_cell.angle_gamma   90.00
#
_symmetry.space_group_name_H-M   'P 1'
#
loop_
_entity.id
_entity.type
_entity.pdbx_description
1 polymer ?
#
loop_
_entity_poly.entity_id
_entity_poly.type
_entity_poly.pdbx_seq_one_letter_code
_entity_poly.pdbx_strand_id
1 'polypeptide(L)'
;IGCAKSLLCGRHEVLAEEVGNYAEVVDRGETIGVALRTKLGIKPVYVSIGHKIDLQTAIYWVLECCRRYRLPEPTRFAHLAAGGNLKPERNVALPEASYQGKLFG
;
A
#
# COMPACT_ATOMS: atom_id res chain seq x y z
N ILE A 1 -1.49 2.34 8.67
CA ILE A 1 -1.54 2.94 7.33
C ILE A 1 -2.95 2.76 6.80
N GLY A 2 -3.60 3.83 6.37
CA GLY A 2 -4.84 3.74 5.60
C GLY A 2 -4.52 3.63 4.11
N CYS A 3 -5.24 2.76 3.37
CA CYS A 3 -5.15 2.66 1.91
C CYS A 3 -6.55 2.49 1.32
N ALA A 4 -7.05 3.52 0.62
CA ALA A 4 -8.40 3.57 0.08
C ALA A 4 -8.44 3.57 -1.46
N LYS A 5 -9.54 3.06 -2.01
CA LYS A 5 -9.77 2.99 -3.47
C LYS A 5 -10.29 4.29 -4.07
N SER A 6 -10.89 5.13 -3.24
CA SER A 6 -11.54 6.40 -3.58
C SER A 6 -11.21 7.45 -2.52
N LEU A 7 -11.21 8.72 -2.94
CA LEU A 7 -11.02 9.83 -2.03
C LEU A 7 -12.27 10.01 -1.18
N LEU A 8 -12.11 10.05 0.15
CA LEU A 8 -13.22 10.31 1.07
C LEU A 8 -13.51 11.82 1.21
N CYS A 9 -12.47 12.61 1.40
CA CYS A 9 -12.51 14.08 1.54
C CYS A 9 -11.18 14.71 1.13
N GLY A 10 -11.13 16.05 1.09
CA GLY A 10 -9.97 16.80 0.64
C GLY A 10 -9.86 16.86 -0.88
N ARG A 11 -8.75 17.45 -1.36
CA ARG A 11 -8.43 17.60 -2.78
C ARG A 11 -6.92 17.43 -2.97
N HIS A 12 -6.52 16.95 -4.14
CA HIS A 12 -5.13 16.90 -4.55
C HIS A 12 -4.99 17.48 -5.96
N GLU A 13 -3.79 17.94 -6.30
CA GLU A 13 -3.48 18.40 -7.65
C GLU A 13 -3.35 17.23 -8.63
N VAL A 14 -3.06 17.54 -9.89
CA VAL A 14 -2.83 16.53 -10.91
C VAL A 14 -1.65 15.65 -10.52
N LEU A 15 -1.90 14.34 -10.51
CA LEU A 15 -0.90 13.34 -10.19
C LEU A 15 -0.27 12.79 -11.46
N ALA A 16 1.06 12.81 -11.53
CA ALA A 16 1.83 12.22 -12.63
C ALA A 16 1.53 10.72 -12.84
N GLU A 17 1.82 10.21 -14.03
CA GLU A 17 1.47 8.84 -14.41
C GLU A 17 2.45 7.77 -13.89
N GLU A 18 3.68 8.16 -13.60
CA GLU A 18 4.75 7.27 -13.19
C GLU A 18 4.50 6.65 -11.81
N VAL A 19 4.82 5.36 -11.66
CA VAL A 19 4.68 4.66 -10.38
C VAL A 19 5.60 5.30 -9.34
N GLY A 20 5.10 5.43 -8.11
CA GLY A 20 5.81 6.07 -7.01
C GLY A 20 5.55 7.58 -6.89
N ASN A 21 5.05 8.23 -7.94
CA ASN A 21 4.62 9.62 -7.84
C ASN A 21 3.41 9.74 -6.93
N TYR A 22 3.34 10.85 -6.19
CA TYR A 22 2.20 11.18 -5.35
C TYR A 22 1.90 12.69 -5.37
N ALA A 23 0.66 13.02 -5.03
CA ALA A 23 0.21 14.38 -4.81
C ALA A 23 -0.43 14.45 -3.41
N GLU A 24 -0.13 15.49 -2.65
CA GLU A 24 -0.70 15.69 -1.33
C GLU A 24 -2.22 15.87 -1.41
N VAL A 25 -2.93 15.22 -0.50
CA VAL A 25 -4.37 15.42 -0.29
C VAL A 25 -4.51 16.43 0.83
N VAL A 26 -5.06 17.58 0.50
CA VAL A 26 -5.27 18.70 1.43
C VAL A 26 -6.75 18.83 1.75
N ASP A 27 -7.08 18.91 3.03
CA ASP A 27 -8.40 19.27 3.53
C ASP A 27 -8.28 20.42 4.54
N ARG A 28 -9.04 21.50 4.34
CA ARG A 28 -9.02 22.69 5.21
C ARG A 28 -7.62 23.28 5.50
N GLY A 29 -6.69 23.15 4.54
CA GLY A 29 -5.33 23.66 4.65
C GLY A 29 -4.33 22.70 5.33
N GLU A 30 -4.77 21.49 5.70
CA GLU A 30 -3.90 20.46 6.27
C GLU A 30 -3.71 19.31 5.29
N THR A 31 -2.47 18.80 5.19
CA THR A 31 -2.17 17.59 4.43
C THR A 31 -2.59 16.35 5.23
N ILE A 32 -3.66 15.70 4.78
CA ILE A 32 -4.27 14.54 5.45
C ILE A 32 -3.80 13.19 4.89
N GLY A 33 -3.04 13.20 3.80
CA GLY A 33 -2.54 12.02 3.12
C GLY A 33 -2.04 12.33 1.71
N VAL A 34 -2.00 11.31 0.86
CA VAL A 34 -1.61 11.46 -0.56
C VAL A 34 -2.46 10.64 -1.51
N ALA A 35 -2.62 11.13 -2.73
CA ALA A 35 -2.99 10.32 -3.89
C ALA A 35 -1.71 9.71 -4.47
N LEU A 36 -1.58 8.39 -4.44
CA LEU A 36 -0.36 7.66 -4.80
C LEU A 36 -0.56 6.80 -6.04
N ARG A 37 0.35 6.93 -7.00
CA ARG A 37 0.40 6.09 -8.20
C ARG A 37 1.11 4.77 -7.90
N THR A 38 0.34 3.70 -7.68
CA THR A 38 0.89 2.36 -7.45
C THR A 38 1.01 1.53 -8.73
N LYS A 39 0.35 1.95 -9.83
CA LYS A 39 0.39 1.27 -11.12
C LYS A 39 0.19 2.28 -12.26
N LEU A 40 1.00 2.18 -13.30
CA LEU A 40 0.94 3.01 -14.49
C LEU A 40 -0.44 2.96 -15.15
N GLY A 41 -0.97 4.10 -15.56
CA GLY A 41 -2.23 4.22 -16.33
C GLY A 41 -3.51 3.85 -15.57
N ILE A 42 -3.43 3.57 -14.25
CA ILE A 42 -4.59 3.20 -13.43
C ILE A 42 -4.84 4.25 -12.35
N LYS A 43 -6.10 4.42 -11.94
CA LYS A 43 -6.51 5.34 -10.85
C LYS A 43 -5.59 5.19 -9.62
N PRO A 44 -5.17 6.28 -8.97
CA PRO A 44 -4.31 6.22 -7.79
C PRO A 44 -5.03 5.59 -6.60
N VAL A 45 -4.27 5.14 -5.61
CA VAL A 45 -4.81 4.82 -4.27
C VAL A 45 -4.63 6.02 -3.35
N TYR A 46 -5.41 6.11 -2.30
CA TYR A 46 -5.30 7.18 -1.32
C TYR A 46 -4.69 6.65 -0.04
N VAL A 47 -3.54 7.18 0.34
CA VAL A 47 -2.76 6.72 1.49
C VAL A 47 -2.82 7.78 2.58
N SER A 48 -3.12 7.36 3.80
CA SER A 48 -3.13 8.24 4.97
C SER A 48 -2.35 7.60 6.12
N ILE A 49 -1.86 8.46 7.01
CA ILE A 49 -1.26 8.04 8.26
C ILE A 49 -2.29 7.23 9.08
N GLY A 50 -1.80 6.20 9.79
CA GLY A 50 -2.55 5.49 10.83
C GLY A 50 -2.00 5.83 12.21
N HIS A 51 -1.83 4.83 13.08
CA HIS A 51 -1.17 5.03 14.37
C HIS A 51 0.34 4.75 14.29
N LYS A 52 1.16 5.59 14.95
CA LYS A 52 2.62 5.41 15.12
C LYS A 52 3.42 5.27 13.81
N ILE A 53 3.06 6.01 12.78
CA ILE A 53 3.77 6.03 11.50
C ILE A 53 3.65 7.42 10.88
N ASP A 54 4.71 7.92 10.24
CA ASP A 54 4.64 9.14 9.45
C ASP A 54 4.16 8.86 8.01
N LEU A 55 3.89 9.93 7.26
CA LEU A 55 3.33 9.84 5.91
C LEU A 55 4.29 9.20 4.91
N GLN A 56 5.58 9.54 4.96
CA GLN A 56 6.58 9.04 4.02
C GLN A 56 6.81 7.53 4.21
N THR A 57 6.91 7.09 5.47
CA THR A 57 7.01 5.68 5.82
C THR A 57 5.74 4.92 5.40
N ALA A 58 4.55 5.53 5.50
CA ALA A 58 3.32 4.93 5.01
C ALA A 58 3.29 4.75 3.49
N ILE A 59 3.76 5.75 2.72
CA ILE A 59 3.89 5.69 1.26
C ILE A 59 4.83 4.57 0.85
N TYR A 60 6.02 4.52 1.48
CA TYR A 60 7.03 3.49 1.24
C TYR A 60 6.43 2.08 1.35
N TRP A 61 5.80 1.77 2.48
CA TRP A 61 5.23 0.43 2.68
C TRP A 61 4.09 0.09 1.72
N VAL A 62 3.28 1.08 1.32
CA VAL A 62 2.25 0.86 0.31
C VAL A 62 2.86 0.49 -1.04
N LEU A 63 3.92 1.20 -1.47
CA LEU A 63 4.62 0.89 -2.73
C LEU A 63 5.27 -0.49 -2.69
N GLU A 64 6.00 -0.81 -1.62
CA GLU A 64 6.66 -2.13 -1.46
C GLU A 64 5.66 -3.30 -1.49
N CYS A 65 4.46 -3.07 -0.94
CA CYS A 65 3.39 -4.06 -0.96
C CYS A 65 2.56 -4.07 -2.27
N CYS A 66 2.76 -3.10 -3.17
CA CYS A 66 2.07 -3.01 -4.46
C CYS A 66 2.97 -3.55 -5.57
N ARG A 67 2.83 -4.84 -5.87
CA ARG A 67 3.57 -5.49 -6.97
C ARG A 67 2.74 -5.50 -8.26
N ARG A 68 2.11 -6.63 -8.56
CA ARG A 68 1.37 -6.85 -9.81
C ARG A 68 0.06 -6.04 -9.91
N TYR A 69 -0.51 -5.67 -8.77
CA TYR A 69 -1.86 -5.10 -8.65
C TYR A 69 -1.83 -3.66 -8.14
N ARG A 70 -2.93 -2.92 -8.37
CA ARG A 70 -3.13 -1.55 -7.87
C ARG A 70 -3.15 -1.46 -6.34
N LEU A 71 -3.66 -2.50 -5.67
CA LEU A 71 -3.82 -2.52 -4.22
C LEU A 71 -2.70 -3.31 -3.55
N PRO A 72 -2.27 -2.92 -2.33
CA PRO A 72 -1.29 -3.65 -1.55
C PRO A 72 -1.71 -5.12 -1.38
N GLU A 73 -0.75 -6.03 -1.53
CA GLU A 73 -0.96 -7.48 -1.35
C GLU A 73 -1.75 -7.82 -0.08
N PRO A 74 -1.46 -7.26 1.11
CA PRO A 74 -2.23 -7.55 2.32
C PRO A 74 -3.72 -7.23 2.18
N THR A 75 -4.06 -6.03 1.70
CA THR A 75 -5.46 -5.61 1.52
C THR A 75 -6.17 -6.39 0.42
N ARG A 76 -5.44 -6.77 -0.63
CA ARG A 76 -5.98 -7.60 -1.72
C ARG A 76 -6.30 -9.00 -1.23
N PHE A 77 -5.41 -9.62 -0.46
CA PHE A 77 -5.64 -10.94 0.13
C PHE A 77 -6.79 -10.91 1.15
N ALA A 78 -6.83 -9.90 2.02
CA ALA A 78 -7.94 -9.72 2.95
C ALA A 78 -9.28 -9.61 2.22
N HIS A 79 -9.35 -8.83 1.14
CA HIS A 79 -10.56 -8.70 0.32
C HIS A 79 -10.97 -10.03 -0.33
N LEU A 80 -10.00 -10.78 -0.89
CA LEU A 80 -10.27 -12.09 -1.47
C LEU A 80 -10.74 -13.09 -0.42
N ALA A 81 -10.14 -13.11 0.77
CA ALA A 81 -10.51 -13.99 1.86
C ALA A 81 -11.94 -13.70 2.35
N ALA A 82 -12.25 -12.42 2.61
CA ALA A 82 -13.58 -11.99 3.02
C ALA A 82 -14.65 -12.33 1.97
N GLY A 83 -14.27 -12.32 0.68
CA GLY A 83 -15.15 -12.73 -0.42
C GLY A 83 -15.13 -14.23 -0.75
N GLY A 84 -14.43 -15.09 -0.01
CA GLY A 84 -14.34 -16.53 -0.30
C GLY A 84 -13.54 -16.89 -1.56
N ASN A 85 -12.77 -15.95 -2.11
CA ASN A 85 -12.02 -16.07 -3.36
C ASN A 85 -10.51 -16.21 -3.14
N LEU A 86 -10.05 -16.31 -1.89
CA LEU A 86 -8.64 -16.54 -1.61
C LEU A 86 -8.29 -17.97 -2.04
N LYS A 87 -7.48 -18.07 -3.10
CA LYS A 87 -6.96 -19.37 -3.54
C LYS A 87 -5.84 -19.78 -2.57
N PRO A 88 -5.89 -20.98 -1.98
CA PRO A 88 -4.75 -21.51 -1.25
C PRO A 88 -3.55 -21.59 -2.19
N GLU A 89 -2.37 -21.20 -1.71
CA GLU A 89 -1.17 -21.34 -2.52
C GLU A 89 -0.94 -22.83 -2.83
N ARG A 90 -0.79 -23.15 -4.12
CA ARG A 90 -0.31 -24.47 -4.54
C ARG A 90 1.18 -24.51 -4.24
N ASN A 91 1.56 -25.18 -3.15
CA ASN A 91 2.92 -25.61 -2.78
C ASN A 91 4.04 -24.60 -3.09
N VAL A 92 4.27 -23.67 -2.17
CA VAL A 92 5.64 -23.15 -1.98
C VAL A 92 6.34 -24.18 -1.10
N ALA A 93 7.32 -24.89 -1.64
CA ALA A 93 8.26 -25.63 -0.80
C ALA A 93 8.90 -24.62 0.14
N LEU A 94 8.54 -24.65 1.42
CA LEU A 94 9.24 -23.90 2.45
C LEU A 94 10.69 -24.44 2.44
N PRO A 95 11.71 -23.60 2.19
CA PRO A 95 13.06 -24.03 2.50
C PRO A 95 13.10 -24.30 4.01
N GLU A 96 13.63 -25.47 4.39
CA GLU A 96 13.77 -25.86 5.79
C GLU A 96 14.40 -24.71 6.58
N ALA A 97 13.70 -24.28 7.63
CA ALA A 97 14.14 -23.18 8.46
C ALA A 97 15.47 -23.55 9.15
N SER A 98 16.60 -23.13 8.58
CA SER A 98 17.87 -23.05 9.30
C SER A 98 17.91 -21.74 10.08
N TYR A 99 17.22 -21.71 11.22
CA TYR A 99 17.41 -20.65 12.21
C TYR A 99 18.80 -20.83 12.86
N GLN A 100 19.86 -20.40 12.18
CA GLN A 100 21.16 -20.23 12.80
C GLN A 100 21.16 -18.90 13.54
N GLY A 101 20.98 -18.98 14.86
CA GLY A 101 21.19 -17.87 15.76
C GLY A 101 22.65 -17.40 15.70
N LYS A 102 22.83 -16.13 15.34
CA LYS A 102 23.90 -15.24 15.82
C LYS A 102 23.64 -13.84 15.28
N LEU A 103 22.96 -13.02 16.07
CA LEU A 103 22.76 -11.60 15.81
C LEU A 103 23.15 -10.80 17.05
N PHE A 104 24.35 -11.07 17.58
CA PHE A 104 25.16 -10.12 18.34
C PHE A 104 26.63 -10.56 18.21
N GLY A 105 27.41 -9.73 17.54
CA GLY A 105 28.86 -9.79 17.36
C GLY A 105 29.32 -8.40 16.97
#